data_AF-A0A1V6CD71-F1
#
_entry.id   AF-A0A1V6CD71-F1
#
_cell.length_a   1.000
_cell.length_b   1.000
_cell.length_c   1.000
_cell.angle_alpha   90.00
_cell.angle_beta   90.00
_cell.angle_gamma   90.00
#
_symmetry.space_group_name_H-M   'P 1'
#
loop_
_entity.id
_entity.type
_entity.pdbx_description
1 polymer ?
#
loop_
_entity_poly.entity_id
_entity_poly.type
_entity_poly.pdbx_seq_one_letter_code
_entity_poly.pdbx_strand_id
1 'polypeptide(L)' 'MARKADEAKILILSSRLSYELVSKAALLNMEIVTGVSSATSLAVELAKNMEMTLIAFHRGQRGNICSCPERIALEE' A
#
# COMPACT_ATOMS: atom_id res chain seq x y z
N MET A 1 -2.61 2.60 26.24
CA MET A 1 -3.49 1.59 25.62
C MET A 1 -3.14 1.55 24.14
N ALA A 2 -2.55 0.47 23.62
CA ALA A 2 -2.28 0.34 22.19
C ALA A 2 -3.59 0.07 21.45
N ARG A 3 -3.84 0.75 20.34
CA ARG A 3 -4.97 0.41 19.44
C ARG A 3 -4.53 -0.78 18.59
N LYS A 4 -5.50 -1.63 18.22
CA LYS A 4 -5.27 -2.74 17.30
C LYS A 4 -4.65 -2.32 15.94
N ALA A 5 -4.80 -1.04 15.57
CA ALA A 5 -4.17 -0.45 14.39
C ALA A 5 -2.65 -0.31 14.53
N ASP A 6 -2.12 -0.23 15.76
CA ASP A 6 -0.69 -0.05 16.02
C ASP A 6 0.12 -1.32 15.69
N GLU A 7 -0.54 -2.47 15.60
CA GLU A 7 0.04 -3.77 15.21
C GLU A 7 -0.19 -4.09 13.72
N ALA A 8 -1.05 -3.34 13.03
CA ALA A 8 -1.38 -3.61 11.63
C ALA A 8 -0.23 -3.18 10.71
N LYS A 9 0.18 -4.09 9.81
CA LYS A 9 1.25 -3.84 8.82
C LYS A 9 0.73 -3.65 7.40
N ILE A 10 -0.50 -4.08 7.15
CA ILE A 10 -1.11 -4.13 5.82
C ILE A 10 -2.45 -3.39 5.86
N LEU A 11 -2.63 -2.45 4.93
CA LEU A 11 -3.88 -1.72 4.72
C LEU A 11 -4.51 -2.13 3.38
N ILE A 12 -5.74 -2.65 3.42
CA ILE A 12 -6.49 -3.11 2.24
C ILE A 12 -7.70 -2.19 2.03
N LEU A 13 -7.85 -1.68 0.80
CA LEU A 13 -8.83 -0.63 0.50
C LEU A 13 -9.67 -0.95 -0.75
N SER A 14 -10.94 -0.58 -0.70
CA SER A 14 -11.84 -0.66 -1.85
C SER A 14 -11.76 0.57 -2.79
N SER A 15 -10.95 1.56 -2.44
CA SER A 15 -10.86 2.84 -3.15
C SER A 15 -9.64 2.94 -4.08
N ARG A 16 -9.53 4.09 -4.77
CA ARG A 16 -8.28 4.54 -5.38
C ARG A 16 -7.25 4.85 -4.29
N LEU A 17 -5.98 4.65 -4.63
CA LEU A 17 -4.83 4.98 -3.79
C LEU A 17 -4.37 6.40 -4.14
N SER A 18 -4.98 7.40 -3.49
CA SER A 18 -4.61 8.81 -3.65
C SER A 18 -3.41 9.17 -2.77
N TYR A 19 -2.81 10.33 -3.04
CA TYR A 19 -1.69 10.84 -2.26
C TYR A 19 -2.06 11.02 -0.78
N GLU A 20 -3.24 11.59 -0.50
CA GLU A 20 -3.73 11.84 0.87
C GLU A 20 -4.00 10.55 1.64
N LEU A 21 -4.33 9.47 0.92
CA LEU A 21 -4.54 8.17 1.53
C LEU A 21 -3.20 7.53 1.89
N VAL A 22 -2.25 7.53 0.95
CA VAL A 22 -0.92 6.96 1.15
C VAL A 22 -0.14 7.75 2.21
N SER A 23 -0.31 9.07 2.29
CA SER A 23 0.33 9.88 3.32
C SER A 23 -0.17 9.54 4.72
N LYS A 24 -1.47 9.28 4.88
CA LYS A 24 -2.04 8.79 6.16
C LYS A 24 -1.51 7.40 6.50
N ALA A 25 -1.38 6.51 5.53
CA ALA A 25 -0.81 5.19 5.75
C ALA A 25 0.67 5.27 6.18
N ALA A 26 1.43 6.22 5.61
CA ALA A 26 2.82 6.47 5.98
C ALA A 26 2.94 6.99 7.41
N LEU A 27 2.07 7.92 7.83
CA LEU A 27 2.00 8.40 9.22
C LEU A 27 1.70 7.28 10.23
N LEU A 28 1.04 6.21 9.78
CA LEU A 28 0.75 5.01 10.58
C LEU A 28 1.83 3.93 10.47
N ASN A 29 2.95 4.20 9.77
CA ASN A 29 4.02 3.24 9.51
C ASN A 29 3.52 1.92 8.88
N MET A 30 2.53 2.03 7.98
CA MET A 30 2.08 0.86 7.20
C MET A 30 3.18 0.43 6.24
N GLU A 31 3.48 -0.86 6.22
CA GLU A 31 4.52 -1.42 5.33
C GLU A 31 3.95 -1.71 3.94
N ILE A 32 2.67 -2.10 3.87
CA ILE A 32 1.99 -2.48 2.64
C ILE A 32 0.62 -1.79 2.56
N VAL A 33 0.35 -1.13 1.43
CA VAL A 33 -0.96 -0.56 1.10
C VAL A 33 -1.43 -1.15 -0.23
N THR A 34 -2.64 -1.71 -0.24
CA THR A 34 -3.22 -2.29 -1.44
C THR A 34 -4.64 -1.83 -1.68
N GLY A 35 -5.00 -1.67 -2.95
CA GLY A 35 -6.29 -1.17 -3.38
C GLY A 35 -6.83 -1.90 -4.61
N VAL A 36 -8.16 -1.99 -4.68
CA VAL A 36 -8.87 -2.58 -5.83
C VAL A 36 -8.90 -1.66 -7.07
N SER A 37 -8.44 -0.41 -6.96
CA SER A 37 -8.47 0.59 -8.03
C SER A 37 -7.07 1.13 -8.34
N SER A 38 -6.99 2.17 -9.16
CA SER A 38 -5.72 2.78 -9.58
C SER A 38 -5.02 3.52 -8.43
N ALA A 39 -3.70 3.65 -8.56
CA ALA A 39 -2.87 4.56 -7.78
C ALA A 39 -2.53 5.80 -8.61
N THR A 40 -2.46 6.97 -7.98
CA THR A 40 -1.99 8.19 -8.64
C THR A 40 -0.45 8.20 -8.69
N SER A 41 0.15 8.85 -9.69
CA SER A 41 1.61 8.94 -9.81
C SER A 41 2.27 9.50 -8.55
N LEU A 42 1.65 10.52 -7.94
CA LEU A 42 2.14 11.13 -6.71
C LEU A 42 2.04 10.18 -5.50
N ALA A 43 1.02 9.33 -5.45
CA ALA A 43 0.91 8.29 -4.42
C ALA A 43 2.01 7.23 -4.57
N VAL A 44 2.32 6.84 -5.81
CA VAL A 44 3.42 5.91 -6.11
C VAL A 44 4.78 6.49 -5.72
N GLU A 45 5.02 7.76 -6.04
CA GLU A 45 6.26 8.46 -5.67
C GLU A 45 6.42 8.56 -4.15
N LEU A 46 5.35 8.95 -3.44
CA LEU A 46 5.36 8.98 -1.97
C LEU A 46 5.65 7.60 -1.38
N ALA A 47 5.01 6.54 -1.89
CA ALA A 47 5.24 5.19 -1.40
C ALA A 47 6.70 4.75 -1.59
N LYS A 48 7.33 5.09 -2.72
CA LYS A 48 8.78 4.84 -2.94
C LYS A 48 9.64 5.56 -1.91
N ASN A 49 9.38 6.85 -1.67
CA ASN A 49 10.17 7.65 -0.73
C ASN A 49 10.02 7.17 0.72
N MET A 50 8.88 6.57 1.06
CA MET A 50 8.59 6.02 2.40
C MET A 50 8.94 4.53 2.52
N GLU A 51 9.60 3.94 1.50
CA GLU A 51 9.91 2.51 1.44
C GLU A 51 8.67 1.62 1.65
N MET A 52 7.48 2.07 1.21
CA MET A 52 6.20 1.39 1.37
C MET A 52 5.83 0.62 0.10
N THR A 53 5.36 -0.61 0.27
CA THR A 53 4.85 -1.42 -0.84
C THR A 53 3.45 -0.97 -1.21
N LEU A 54 3.25 -0.48 -2.43
CA LEU A 54 1.96 -0.04 -2.94
C LEU A 54 1.48 -0.99 -4.03
N ILE A 55 0.28 -1.55 -3.90
CA ILE A 55 -0.29 -2.50 -4.87
C ILE A 55 -1.63 -1.99 -5.39
N ALA A 56 -1.70 -1.64 -6.68
CA ALA A 56 -2.93 -1.22 -7.34
C ALA A 56 -3.64 -2.40 -8.01
N PHE A 57 -4.94 -2.23 -8.32
CA PHE A 57 -5.75 -3.22 -9.04
C PHE A 57 -5.77 -4.63 -8.41
N HIS A 58 -5.68 -4.74 -7.08
CA HIS A 58 -5.67 -6.03 -6.38
C HIS A 58 -6.98 -6.81 -6.61
N ARG A 59 -6.86 -8.05 -7.10
CA ARG A 59 -7.94 -9.03 -7.31
C ARG A 59 -7.42 -10.44 -7.00
N GLY A 60 -7.81 -10.99 -5.86
CA GLY A 60 -7.37 -12.33 -5.45
C GLY A 60 -5.85 -12.38 -5.27
N GLN A 61 -5.17 -13.19 -6.08
CA GLN A 61 -3.70 -13.32 -6.09
C GLN A 61 -3.01 -12.43 -7.14
N ARG A 62 -3.74 -11.52 -7.79
CA ARG A 62 -3.20 -10.62 -8.83
C ARG A 62 -3.27 -9.16 -8.40
N GLY A 63 -2.31 -8.37 -8.84
CA GLY A 63 -2.26 -6.92 -8.63
C GLY A 63 -1.01 -6.32 -9.24
N ASN A 64 -0.98 -5.01 -9.39
CA ASN A 64 0.17 -4.28 -9.92
C ASN A 64 0.97 -3.71 -8.76
N ILE A 65 2.16 -4.24 -8.54
CA ILE A 65 3.10 -3.67 -7.56
C ILE A 65 3.67 -2.37 -8.15
N CYS A 66 3.36 -1.24 -7.53
CA CYS A 66 3.75 0.09 -7.99
C CYS A 66 5.03 0.61 -7.30
N SER A 67 5.36 0.09 -6.11
CA SER A 67 6.56 0.44 -5.34
C SER A 67 6.99 -0.71 -4.43
N CYS A 68 8.29 -0.74 -4.10
CA CYS A 68 8.88 -1.62 -3.09
C CYS A 68 8.42 -3.10 -3.17
N PRO A 69 8.71 -3.81 -4.27
CA PRO A 69 8.27 -5.20 -4.47
C PRO A 69 8.93 -6.21 -3.53
N GLU A 70 10.03 -5.87 -2.87
CA GLU A 70 10.84 -6.74 -2.03
C GLU A 70 10.09 -7.44 -0.88
N ARG A 71 8.92 -6.94 -0.48
CA ARG A 71 8.07 -7.54 0.56
C ARG A 71 7.06 -8.57 0.03
N ILE A 72 6.98 -8.76 -1.29
CA ILE A 72 6.01 -9.65 -1.93
C ILE A 72 6.74 -10.86 -2.50
N ALA A 73 6.48 -12.04 -1.93
CA ALA A 73 6.88 -13.30 -2.52
C ALA A 73 5.98 -13.59 -3.73
N LEU A 74 6.60 -13.79 -4.90
CA LEU A 74 5.90 -14.22 -6.11
C LEU A 74 6.00 -15.74 -6.17
N GLU A 75 4.85 -16.41 -6.31
CA GLU A 75 4.78 -17.82 -6.65
C GLU A 75 4.84 -17.94 -8.19
N GLU A 76 5.64 -18.89 -8.69
CA GLU A 76 5.78 -19.19 -10.13
C GLU A 76 4.55 -19.91 -10.71
#